data_AF-A0A358L468-F1
#
_entry.id   AF-A0A358L468-F1
#
_cell.length_a   1.000
_cell.length_b   1.000
_cell.length_c   1.000
_cell.angle_alpha   90.00
_cell.angle_beta   90.00
_cell.angle_gamma   90.00
#
_symmetry.space_group_name_H-M   'P 1'
#
loop_
_entity.id
_entity.type
_entity.pdbx_description
1 polymer ?
#
loop_
_entity_poly.entity_id
_entity_poly.type
_entity_poly.pdbx_seq_one_letter_code
_entity_poly.pdbx_strand_id
1 'polypeptide(L)'
;VELEAPQLPRSLDDQQIAVAVINTTYASQINLTPAKDGIFVEDKDSPYVNLIVAREDNKDAENVKKFVEAYQSDEVSEAANKIFNGGAVKGW
;
A
#
# COMPACT_ATOMS: atom_id res chain seq x y z
N VAL A 1 -2.59 6.63 22.53
CA VAL A 1 -4.03 6.74 22.17
C VAL A 1 -4.25 5.86 20.96
N GLU A 2 -5.37 5.15 20.87
CA GLU A 2 -5.68 4.31 19.71
C GLU A 2 -6.44 5.15 18.68
N LEU A 3 -5.97 5.13 17.43
CA LEU A 3 -6.54 5.88 16.32
C LEU A 3 -6.74 4.96 15.12
N GLU A 4 -7.85 5.15 14.43
CA GLU A 4 -8.13 4.49 13.16
C GLU A 4 -7.06 4.84 12.12
N ALA A 5 -6.67 3.87 11.29
CA ALA A 5 -5.56 4.01 10.34
C ALA A 5 -5.60 5.27 9.44
N PRO A 6 -6.77 5.72 8.92
CA PRO A 6 -6.84 6.93 8.10
C PRO A 6 -6.51 8.24 8.84
N GLN A 7 -6.57 8.25 10.18
CA GLN A 7 -6.32 9.46 10.99
C GLN A 7 -4.85 9.63 11.36
N LEU A 8 -4.05 8.55 11.27
CA LEU A 8 -2.65 8.54 11.67
C LEU A 8 -1.77 9.59 10.95
N PRO A 9 -1.93 9.87 9.64
CA PRO A 9 -1.13 10.89 8.97
C PRO A 9 -1.28 12.29 9.59
N ARG A 10 -2.48 12.65 10.07
CA ARG A 10 -2.76 13.97 10.65
C ARG A 10 -2.35 14.08 12.11
N SER A 11 -2.20 12.95 12.81
CA SER A 11 -1.75 12.94 14.20
C SER A 11 -0.24 13.11 14.35
N LEU A 12 0.53 13.07 13.25
CA LEU A 12 1.99 13.27 13.29
C LEU A 12 2.39 14.66 13.81
N ASP A 13 1.55 15.68 13.62
CA ASP A 13 1.79 17.04 14.11
C ASP A 13 1.44 17.21 15.60
N ASP A 14 0.82 16.21 16.24
CA ASP A 14 0.52 16.24 17.67
C ASP A 14 1.78 15.92 18.47
N GLN A 15 2.19 16.87 19.33
CA GLN A 15 3.38 16.77 20.17
C GLN A 15 3.35 15.58 21.15
N GLN A 16 2.19 14.95 21.37
CA GLN A 16 2.06 13.76 22.20
C GLN A 16 2.40 12.46 21.45
N ILE A 17 2.50 12.50 20.12
CA ILE A 17 2.81 11.33 19.29
C ILE A 17 4.31 11.27 19.03
N ALA A 18 5.00 10.39 19.76
CA ALA A 18 6.43 10.15 19.55
C ALA A 18 6.71 9.28 18.32
N VAL A 19 5.83 8.31 18.02
CA VAL A 19 5.94 7.38 16.89
C VAL A 19 4.54 6.98 16.42
N ALA A 20 4.35 6.86 15.10
CA ALA A 20 3.16 6.28 14.50
C ALA A 20 3.56 5.23 13.45
N VAL A 21 2.85 4.10 13.42
CA VAL A 21 3.02 3.06 12.40
C VAL A 21 1.93 3.25 11.36
N ILE A 22 2.31 3.71 10.16
CA ILE A 22 1.36 4.17 9.14
C ILE A 22 1.50 3.30 7.90
N ASN A 23 0.36 2.81 7.38
CA ASN A 23 0.34 2.09 6.11
C ASN A 23 0.75 3.01 4.94
N THR A 24 1.50 2.48 3.99
CA THR A 24 2.02 3.22 2.82
C THR A 24 0.92 3.98 2.06
N THR A 25 -0.28 3.39 1.91
CA THR A 25 -1.40 4.05 1.21
C THR A 25 -1.78 5.38 1.84
N TYR A 26 -1.76 5.50 3.17
CA TYR A 26 -2.10 6.74 3.87
C TYR A 26 -0.91 7.70 3.94
N ALA A 27 0.31 7.20 4.11
CA ALA A 27 1.52 8.02 4.11
C ALA A 27 1.71 8.75 2.76
N SER A 28 1.49 8.05 1.64
CA SER A 28 1.66 8.64 0.30
C SER A 28 0.68 9.79 0.01
N GLN A 29 -0.51 9.82 0.64
CA GLN A 29 -1.48 10.91 0.46
C GLN A 29 -0.99 12.26 1.00
N ILE A 30 -0.07 12.24 1.96
CA ILE A 30 0.57 13.43 2.52
C ILE A 30 2.02 13.56 2.06
N ASN A 31 2.38 12.91 0.96
CA ASN A 31 3.73 12.90 0.37
C ASN A 31 4.83 12.35 1.29
N LEU A 32 4.48 11.51 2.26
CA LEU A 32 5.46 10.74 3.01
C LEU A 32 5.76 9.43 2.30
N THR A 33 7.03 9.03 2.27
CA THR A 33 7.45 7.73 1.74
C THR A 33 8.27 6.96 2.77
N PRO A 34 8.12 5.62 2.87
CA PRO A 34 8.92 4.83 3.79
C PRO A 34 10.43 5.04 3.58
N ALA A 35 10.88 5.11 2.31
CA ALA A 35 12.29 5.24 1.97
C ALA A 35 12.92 6.59 2.37
N LYS A 36 12.13 7.66 2.47
CA LYS A 36 12.62 9.01 2.77
C LYS A 36 12.37 9.41 4.22
N ASP A 37 11.16 9.14 4.71
CA ASP A 37 10.65 9.70 5.97
C ASP A 37 10.48 8.63 7.06
N GLY A 38 10.64 7.34 6.71
CA GLY A 38 10.54 6.23 7.65
C GLY A 38 11.73 6.17 8.61
N ILE A 39 11.45 6.15 9.91
CA ILE A 39 12.46 5.93 10.97
C ILE A 39 12.77 4.43 11.11
N PHE A 40 11.74 3.59 10.93
CA PHE A 40 11.84 2.14 10.85
C PHE A 40 10.90 1.68 9.73
N VAL A 41 11.40 0.88 8.81
CA VAL A 41 10.69 0.46 7.61
C VAL A 41 10.72 -1.07 7.52
N GLU A 42 9.57 -1.67 7.26
CA GLU A 42 9.47 -3.10 7.03
C GLU A 42 10.30 -3.50 5.79
N ASP A 43 10.95 -4.67 5.84
CA ASP A 43 11.68 -5.19 4.70
C ASP A 43 10.73 -5.46 3.52
N LYS A 44 11.27 -5.40 2.31
CA LYS A 44 10.55 -5.76 1.08
C LYS A 44 10.17 -7.24 1.06
N ASP A 45 10.95 -8.08 1.73
CA ASP A 45 10.62 -9.49 1.95
C ASP A 45 9.66 -9.62 3.15
N SER A 46 8.38 -9.35 2.88
CA SER A 46 7.31 -9.27 3.87
C SER A 46 6.14 -10.18 3.48
N PRO A 47 5.46 -10.84 4.45
CA PRO A 47 4.28 -11.66 4.17
C PRO A 47 3.04 -10.83 3.79
N TYR A 48 3.10 -9.49 3.83
CA TYR A 48 1.95 -8.59 3.67
C TYR A 48 1.72 -8.11 2.23
N VAL A 49 1.77 -9.03 1.27
CA VAL A 49 1.38 -8.71 -0.12
C VAL A 49 -0.13 -8.46 -0.21
N ASN A 50 -0.53 -7.38 -0.90
CA ASN A 50 -1.94 -7.10 -1.16
C ASN A 50 -2.50 -8.10 -2.18
N LEU A 51 -3.70 -8.62 -1.94
CA LEU A 51 -4.29 -9.69 -2.73
C LEU A 51 -5.48 -9.21 -3.55
N ILE A 52 -5.61 -9.75 -4.77
CA ILE A 52 -6.88 -9.72 -5.52
C ILE A 52 -7.74 -10.87 -5.00
N VAL A 53 -8.94 -10.56 -4.52
CA VAL A 53 -9.87 -11.55 -3.96
C VAL A 53 -11.17 -11.60 -4.77
N ALA A 54 -11.68 -12.80 -4.99
CA ALA A 54 -12.95 -13.08 -5.64
C ALA A 54 -13.79 -14.01 -4.75
N ARG A 55 -15.10 -14.11 -5.02
CA ARG A 55 -15.93 -15.10 -4.34
C ARG A 55 -15.58 -16.49 -4.87
N GLU A 56 -15.78 -17.50 -4.03
CA GLU A 56 -15.42 -18.87 -4.39
C GLU A 56 -16.16 -19.37 -5.64
N ASP A 57 -17.41 -18.93 -5.82
CA ASP A 57 -18.27 -19.30 -6.96
C ASP A 57 -17.90 -18.61 -8.28
N ASN A 58 -17.04 -17.59 -8.26
CA ASN A 58 -16.71 -16.79 -9.45
C ASN A 58 -15.21 -16.53 -9.66
N LYS A 59 -14.34 -17.10 -8.83
CA LYS A 59 -12.88 -16.93 -8.94
C LYS A 59 -12.31 -17.32 -10.30
N ASP A 60 -12.94 -18.26 -11.00
CA ASP A 60 -12.52 -18.77 -12.30
C ASP A 60 -13.23 -18.10 -13.49
N ALA A 61 -14.07 -17.09 -13.24
CA ALA A 61 -14.80 -16.40 -14.29
C ALA A 61 -13.85 -15.62 -15.21
N GLU A 62 -14.13 -15.61 -16.52
CA GLU A 62 -13.27 -15.00 -17.54
C GLU A 62 -13.00 -13.50 -17.30
N ASN A 63 -13.95 -12.78 -16.73
CA ASN A 63 -13.76 -11.37 -16.36
C ASN A 63 -12.77 -11.21 -15.19
N VAL A 64 -12.73 -12.14 -14.24
CA VAL A 64 -11.77 -12.12 -13.12
C VAL A 64 -10.36 -12.38 -13.64
N LYS A 65 -10.18 -13.38 -14.51
CA LYS A 65 -8.88 -13.67 -15.15
C LYS A 65 -8.36 -12.48 -15.94
N LYS A 66 -9.20 -11.88 -16.79
CA LYS A 66 -8.85 -10.67 -17.56
C LYS A 66 -8.47 -9.50 -16.66
N PHE A 67 -9.15 -9.34 -15.52
CA PHE A 67 -8.79 -8.30 -14.55
C PHE A 67 -7.41 -8.55 -13.94
N VAL A 68 -7.12 -9.78 -13.52
CA VAL A 68 -5.81 -10.14 -12.95
C VAL A 68 -4.70 -9.88 -13.99
N GLU A 69 -4.87 -10.35 -15.22
CA GLU A 69 -3.92 -10.11 -16.32
C GLU A 69 -3.68 -8.62 -16.58
N ALA A 70 -4.76 -7.83 -16.63
CA ALA A 70 -4.68 -6.38 -16.85
C ALA A 70 -4.04 -5.64 -15.68
N TYR A 71 -4.31 -6.06 -14.44
CA TYR A 71 -3.72 -5.47 -13.23
C TYR A 71 -2.23 -5.83 -13.12
N GLN A 72 -1.86 -7.04 -13.53
CA GLN A 72 -0.51 -7.58 -13.42
C GLN A 72 0.43 -7.15 -14.57
N SER A 73 0.16 -6.01 -15.20
CA SER A 73 0.91 -5.47 -16.32
C SER A 73 2.04 -4.53 -15.91
N ASP A 74 2.96 -4.28 -16.84
CA ASP A 74 4.06 -3.35 -16.63
C ASP A 74 3.54 -1.91 -16.51
N GLU A 75 2.50 -1.55 -17.26
CA GLU A 75 1.87 -0.23 -17.19
C GLU A 75 1.30 0.07 -15.79
N VAL A 76 0.68 -0.92 -15.14
CA VAL A 76 0.16 -0.77 -13.77
C VAL A 76 1.30 -0.69 -12.76
N SER A 77 2.36 -1.48 -12.93
CA SER A 77 3.56 -1.42 -12.10
C SER A 77 4.24 -0.04 -12.17
N GLU A 78 4.37 0.52 -13.37
CA GLU A 78 4.91 1.87 -13.57
C GLU A 78 4.01 2.96 -12.98
N ALA A 79 2.69 2.83 -13.14
CA ALA A 79 1.73 3.76 -12.55
C ALA A 79 1.80 3.73 -11.01
N ALA A 80 1.88 2.53 -10.41
CA ALA A 80 2.03 2.37 -8.97
C ALA A 80 3.33 3.01 -8.46
N ASN A 81 4.45 2.82 -9.15
CA ASN A 81 5.72 3.45 -8.80
C ASN A 81 5.61 4.99 -8.79
N LYS A 82 4.88 5.59 -9.73
CA LYS A 82 4.66 7.05 -9.79
C LYS A 82 3.72 7.52 -8.67
N ILE A 83 2.60 6.84 -8.45
CA ILE A 83 1.58 7.23 -7.46
C ILE A 83 2.11 7.12 -6.03
N PHE A 84 2.88 6.05 -5.75
CA PHE A 84 3.40 5.76 -4.41
C PHE A 84 4.86 6.19 -4.23
N ASN A 85 5.44 6.93 -5.18
CA ASN A 85 6.81 7.44 -5.13
C ASN A 85 7.86 6.34 -4.81
N GLY A 86 7.74 5.18 -5.45
CA GLY A 86 8.59 4.01 -5.21
C GLY A 86 8.31 3.26 -3.90
N GLY A 87 7.27 3.64 -3.15
CA GLY A 87 6.81 2.95 -1.95
C GLY A 87 5.96 1.70 -2.20
N ALA A 88 5.57 1.44 -3.46
CA ALA A 88 4.88 0.22 -3.85
C ALA A 88 5.87 -0.80 -4.42
N VAL A 89 5.71 -2.07 -4.01
CA VAL A 89 6.51 -3.21 -4.50
C VAL A 89 5.59 -4.17 -5.24
N LYS A 90 6.04 -4.68 -6.39
CA LYS A 90 5.31 -5.66 -7.20
C LYS A 90 5.14 -6.96 -6.41
N GLY A 91 3.90 -7.46 -6.31
CA GLY A 91 3.52 -8.59 -5.46
C GLY A 91 3.21 -9.89 -6.20
N TRP A 92 3.52 -9.98 -7.49
CA TRP A 92 3.28 -11.13 -8.37
C TRP A 92 4.50 -11.42 -9.23
#